data_AF-A0A7V9R367-F1
#
_entry.id   AF-A0A7V9R367-F1
#
_cell.length_a   1.000
_cell.length_b   1.000
_cell.length_c   1.000
_cell.angle_alpha   90.00
_cell.angle_beta   90.00
_cell.angle_gamma   90.00
#
_symmetry.space_group_name_H-M   'P 1'
#
loop_
_entity.id
_entity.type
_entity.pdbx_description
1 polymer ?
#
loop_
_entity_poly.entity_id
_entity_poly.type
_entity_poly.pdbx_seq_one_letter_code
_entity_poly.pdbx_strand_id
1 'polypeptide(L)' 'DYMYGSSGVDRLNGGAGADHLLGGVGDDTLDGVDGMPEDVLGGGDGFDVCLFDAGDQRTHCEQP' A
#
# COMPACT_ATOMS: atom_id res chain seq x y z
N ASP A 1 4.29 9.31 5.89
CA ASP A 1 4.12 10.24 4.74
C ASP A 1 2.86 9.93 3.93
N TYR A 2 2.61 10.63 2.82
CA TYR A 2 1.53 10.28 1.87
C TYR A 2 2.13 10.00 0.50
N MET A 3 1.84 8.83 -0.05
CA MET A 3 2.25 8.39 -1.36
C MET A 3 1.05 7.91 -2.15
N TYR A 4 0.95 8.39 -3.39
CA TYR A 4 -0.14 8.06 -4.30
C TYR A 4 0.45 7.56 -5.61
N GLY A 5 0.00 6.40 -6.05
CA GLY A 5 0.10 5.97 -7.43
C GLY A 5 -0.94 6.67 -8.28
N SER A 6 -1.08 6.18 -9.50
CA SER A 6 -1.87 6.80 -10.54
C SER A 6 -2.71 5.76 -11.29
N SER A 7 -2.88 5.93 -12.59
CA SER A 7 -3.42 4.86 -13.43
C SER A 7 -2.26 4.02 -13.96
N GLY A 8 -2.34 2.70 -13.84
CA GLY A 8 -1.32 1.78 -14.30
C GLY A 8 -0.93 0.78 -13.21
N VAL A 9 0.19 0.10 -13.41
CA VAL A 9 0.75 -0.82 -12.42
C VAL A 9 1.84 -0.08 -11.68
N ASP A 10 1.54 0.36 -10.46
CA ASP A 10 2.42 1.14 -9.62
C ASP A 10 3.10 0.29 -8.53
N ARG A 11 4.26 0.74 -8.08
CA ARG A 11 5.00 0.16 -6.94
C ARG A 11 5.30 1.26 -5.94
N LEU A 12 4.67 1.18 -4.78
CA LEU A 12 4.81 2.15 -3.70
C LEU A 12 5.56 1.52 -2.53
N ASN A 13 6.49 2.25 -1.93
CA ASN A 13 7.22 1.84 -0.73
C ASN A 13 7.17 3.00 0.27
N GLY A 14 6.60 2.76 1.45
CA GLY A 14 6.45 3.78 2.50
C GLY A 14 7.79 4.26 3.02
N GLY A 15 8.71 3.33 3.23
CA GLY A 15 9.96 3.61 3.92
C GLY A 15 9.75 3.39 5.41
N ALA A 16 10.29 4.27 6.26
CA ALA A 16 10.18 4.13 7.71
C ALA A 16 9.25 5.19 8.30
N GLY A 17 8.46 4.79 9.29
CA GLY A 17 7.46 5.60 9.96
C GLY A 17 6.07 5.36 9.41
N ALA A 18 5.07 6.04 9.99
CA ALA A 18 3.67 5.87 9.59
C ALA A 18 3.39 6.49 8.21
N ASP A 19 3.02 5.64 7.26
CA ASP A 19 2.83 5.95 5.86
C ASP A 19 1.40 5.71 5.37
N HIS A 20 0.95 6.54 4.45
CA HIS A 20 -0.29 6.39 3.72
C HIS A 20 0.04 6.08 2.26
N LEU A 21 -0.11 4.82 1.86
CA LEU A 21 0.14 4.34 0.50
C LEU A 21 -1.19 4.12 -0.22
N LEU A 22 -1.38 4.76 -1.37
CA LEU A 22 -2.60 4.63 -2.17
C LEU A 22 -2.27 4.31 -3.64
N GLY A 23 -2.56 3.10 -4.10
CA GLY A 23 -2.18 2.57 -5.43
C GLY A 23 -2.88 3.30 -6.57
N GLY A 24 -4.20 3.39 -6.55
CA GLY A 24 -4.99 4.08 -7.56
C GLY A 24 -5.76 3.12 -8.45
N VAL A 25 -5.57 3.21 -9.77
CA VAL A 25 -6.26 2.36 -10.75
C VAL A 25 -5.25 1.46 -11.43
N GLY A 26 -5.43 0.16 -11.34
CA GLY A 26 -4.58 -0.88 -11.92
C GLY A 26 -4.14 -1.87 -10.85
N ASP A 27 -3.32 -2.85 -11.25
CA ASP A 27 -2.87 -3.91 -10.34
C ASP A 27 -1.59 -3.47 -9.64
N ASP A 28 -1.69 -2.95 -8.43
CA ASP A 28 -0.59 -2.27 -7.73
C ASP A 28 0.16 -3.16 -6.74
N THR A 29 1.37 -2.73 -6.37
CA THR A 29 2.13 -3.33 -5.26
C THR A 29 2.53 -2.27 -4.24
N LEU A 30 2.05 -2.42 -3.01
CA LEU A 30 2.29 -1.48 -1.92
C LEU A 30 3.13 -2.16 -0.83
N ASP A 31 4.21 -1.52 -0.39
CA ASP A 31 5.13 -2.03 0.62
C ASP A 31 5.24 -1.06 1.80
N GLY A 32 4.54 -1.38 2.88
CA GLY A 32 4.61 -0.70 4.18
C GLY A 32 5.31 -1.56 5.23
N VAL A 33 6.25 -2.43 4.84
CA VAL A 33 7.01 -3.21 5.82
C VAL A 33 8.21 -2.41 6.28
N ASP A 34 8.14 -1.90 7.50
CA ASP A 34 9.20 -1.10 8.12
C ASP A 34 9.51 -1.50 9.58
N GLY A 35 8.71 -2.42 10.14
CA GLY A 35 8.79 -2.90 11.51
C GLY A 35 8.04 -2.04 12.53
N MET A 36 7.34 -1.01 12.09
CA MET A 36 6.50 -0.13 12.89
C MET A 36 5.02 -0.37 12.56
N PRO A 37 4.11 -0.21 13.53
CA PRO A 37 2.70 -0.16 13.23
C PRO A 37 2.33 1.23 12.69
N GLU A 38 1.12 1.35 12.13
CA GLU A 38 0.38 2.59 11.81
C GLU A 38 0.40 3.00 10.34
N ASP A 39 0.81 2.10 9.45
CA ASP A 39 0.64 2.33 8.02
C ASP A 39 -0.81 2.16 7.58
N VAL A 40 -1.17 2.86 6.52
CA VAL A 40 -2.46 2.77 5.84
C VAL A 40 -2.21 2.51 4.36
N LEU A 41 -2.53 1.29 3.92
CA LEU A 41 -2.34 0.83 2.56
C LEU A 41 -3.71 0.68 1.87
N GLY A 42 -3.89 1.36 0.75
CA GLY A 42 -5.07 1.20 -0.11
C GLY A 42 -4.67 0.91 -1.55
N GLY A 43 -4.94 -0.29 -2.05
CA GLY A 43 -4.61 -0.63 -3.44
C GLY A 43 -5.45 0.18 -4.43
N GLY A 44 -6.77 0.04 -4.36
CA GLY A 44 -7.71 0.85 -5.13
C GLY A 44 -8.53 -0.02 -6.09
N ASP A 45 -8.62 0.40 -7.35
CA ASP A 45 -9.33 -0.35 -8.37
C ASP A 45 -8.35 -1.28 -9.11
N GLY A 46 -8.43 -2.59 -8.87
CA GLY A 46 -7.56 -3.56 -9.55
C GLY A 46 -7.40 -4.81 -8.70
N PHE A 47 -6.38 -5.60 -9.01
CA PHE A 47 -5.89 -6.66 -8.12
C PHE A 47 -4.58 -6.20 -7.47
N ASP A 48 -4.64 -5.88 -6.19
CA ASP A 48 -3.55 -5.20 -5.51
C ASP A 48 -2.84 -6.08 -4.48
N VAL A 49 -1.51 -6.05 -4.47
CA VAL A 49 -0.70 -6.81 -3.52
C VAL A 49 -0.07 -5.87 -2.50
N CYS A 50 -0.44 -6.03 -1.24
CA CYS A 50 0.10 -5.22 -0.14
C CYS A 50 0.99 -6.07 0.78
N LEU A 51 2.21 -5.61 1.02
CA LEU A 51 3.11 -6.05 2.08
C LEU A 51 2.95 -5.07 3.25
N PHE A 52 2.75 -5.60 4.45
CA PHE A 52 2.39 -4.83 5.63
C PHE A 52 2.86 -5.55 6.90
N ASP A 53 2.97 -4.79 7.97
CA ASP A 53 3.27 -5.26 9.30
C ASP A 53 2.01 -5.44 10.17
N ALA A 54 2.22 -5.97 11.37
CA ALA A 54 1.16 -6.18 12.33
C ALA A 54 0.77 -4.85 13.00
N GLY A 55 -0.44 -4.37 12.72
CA GLY A 55 -0.95 -3.09 13.23
C GLY A 55 -1.44 -2.16 12.14
N ASP A 56 -1.06 -2.44 10.89
CA ASP A 56 -1.41 -1.61 9.75
C ASP A 56 -2.85 -1.79 9.32
N GLN A 57 -3.37 -0.73 8.69
CA GLN A 57 -4.67 -0.72 8.07
C GLN A 57 -4.52 -1.00 6.57
N ARG A 58 -5.36 -1.89 6.06
CA ARG A 58 -5.41 -2.20 4.63
C ARG A 58 -6.83 -2.13 4.09
N THR A 59 -6.95 -1.63 2.87
CA THR A 59 -8.20 -1.62 2.09
C THR A 59 -7.87 -1.96 0.65
N HIS A 60 -8.73 -2.72 -0.04
CA HIS A 60 -8.50 -3.07 -1.46
C HIS A 60 -7.09 -3.64 -1.66
N CYS A 61 -6.77 -4.66 -0.87
CA CYS A 61 -5.50 -5.39 -0.94
C CYS A 61 -5.88 -6.86 -1.09
N GLU A 62 -5.88 -7.34 -2.33
CA GLU A 62 -6.25 -8.68 -2.73
C GLU A 62 -4.99 -9.55 -2.71
N GLN A 63 -4.69 -10.14 -1.56
CA GLN A 63 -3.66 -11.17 -1.51
C GLN A 63 -4.09 -12.38 -2.37
N PRO A 64 -3.16 -13.03 -3.10
CA PRO A 64 -3.45 -14.34 -3.70
C PRO A 64 -3.79 -15.41 -2.66
#